data_AF-A0A7Z0VTR4-F1
#
_entry.id   AF-A0A7Z0VTR4-F1
#
_cell.length_a   1.000
_cell.length_b   1.000
_cell.length_c   1.000
_cell.angle_alpha   90.00
_cell.angle_beta   90.00
_cell.angle_gamma   90.00
#
_symmetry.space_group_name_H-M   'P 1'
#
loop_
_entity.id
_entity.type
_entity.pdbx_description
1 polymer ?
#
loop_
_entity_poly.entity_id
_entity_poly.type
_entity_poly.pdbx_seq_one_letter_code
_entity_poly.pdbx_strand_id
1 'polypeptide(L)'
;MGLDLYEIGREGARTTWRHVLAVTRCHHPDTALARAIDPERAAWQVNVELLAQLQDTLSMLAWNLGGQHGAKPKRIPRPGTKGETTTYGGGESWTPESFDRWLDEMTEN
;
A
#
# COMPACT_ATOMS: atom_id res chain seq x y z
N MET A 1 -6.91 -26.36 26.10
CA MET A 1 -8.20 -25.65 25.99
C MET A 1 -8.20 -24.90 24.68
N GLY A 2 -8.98 -25.35 23.70
CA GLY A 2 -9.18 -24.62 22.44
C GLY A 2 -9.99 -23.36 22.68
N LEU A 3 -9.68 -22.29 21.95
CA LEU A 3 -10.51 -21.10 21.90
C LEU A 3 -11.80 -21.47 21.15
N ASP A 4 -12.91 -21.59 21.88
CA ASP A 4 -14.21 -21.81 21.27
C ASP A 4 -14.75 -20.49 20.73
N LEU A 5 -14.29 -20.12 19.53
CA LEU A 5 -14.73 -18.92 18.82
C LEU A 5 -16.22 -18.99 18.42
N TYR A 6 -16.83 -20.18 18.46
CA TYR A 6 -18.24 -20.40 18.12
C TYR A 6 -19.19 -19.86 19.19
N GLU A 7 -18.73 -19.74 20.44
CA GLU A 7 -19.51 -19.21 21.56
C GLU A 7 -19.59 -17.67 21.56
N ILE A 8 -18.83 -16.99 20.68
CA ILE A 8 -18.81 -15.51 20.62
C ILE A 8 -20.04 -15.02 19.85
N GLY A 9 -20.96 -14.34 20.54
CA GLY A 9 -22.15 -13.73 19.93
C GLY A 9 -23.43 -14.57 20.01
N ARG A 10 -23.38 -15.74 20.65
CA ARG A 10 -24.57 -16.54 20.93
C ARG A 10 -25.32 -16.01 22.15
N GLU A 11 -26.65 -15.93 22.04
CA GLU A 11 -27.50 -15.50 23.14
C GLU A 11 -27.32 -16.46 24.34
N GLY A 12 -26.87 -15.93 25.49
CA GLY A 12 -26.59 -16.71 26.70
C GLY A 12 -25.15 -17.24 26.84
N ALA A 13 -24.27 -17.03 25.85
CA ALA A 13 -22.87 -17.45 25.96
C ALA A 13 -22.01 -16.50 26.81
N ARG A 14 -21.07 -17.06 27.57
CA ARG A 14 -20.14 -16.30 28.41
C ARG A 14 -19.02 -15.71 27.56
N THR A 15 -19.25 -14.53 27.01
CA THR A 15 -18.18 -13.76 26.36
C THR A 15 -17.21 -13.26 27.42
N THR A 16 -15.97 -13.74 27.37
CA THR A 16 -14.90 -13.29 28.27
C THR A 16 -13.96 -12.34 27.54
N TRP A 17 -13.22 -11.51 28.29
CA TRP A 17 -12.19 -10.64 27.69
C TRP A 17 -11.12 -11.41 26.92
N ARG A 18 -10.85 -12.67 27.27
CA ARG A 18 -9.96 -13.54 26.49
C ARG A 18 -10.51 -13.84 25.10
N HIS A 19 -11.83 -13.99 24.95
CA HIS A 19 -12.47 -14.20 23.64
C HIS A 19 -12.36 -12.95 22.78
N VAL A 20 -12.58 -11.76 23.36
CA VAL A 20 -12.40 -10.48 22.64
C VAL A 20 -10.96 -10.30 22.19
N LEU A 21 -9.99 -10.56 23.07
CA LEU A 21 -8.56 -10.50 22.73
C LEU A 21 -8.16 -11.52 21.66
N ALA A 22 -8.77 -12.71 21.66
CA ALA A 22 -8.53 -13.70 20.63
C ALA A 22 -9.06 -13.24 19.27
N VAL A 23 -10.28 -12.69 19.20
CA VAL A 23 -10.86 -12.17 17.96
C VAL A 23 -10.04 -10.99 17.42
N THR A 24 -9.59 -10.08 18.29
CA THR A 24 -8.79 -8.93 17.83
C THR A 24 -7.38 -9.32 17.40
N ARG A 25 -6.77 -10.36 17.97
CA ARG A 25 -5.41 -10.80 17.59
C ARG A 25 -5.36 -11.83 16.47
N CYS A 26 -6.39 -12.66 16.34
CA CYS A 26 -6.47 -13.77 15.39
C CYS A 26 -7.51 -13.52 14.30
N HIS A 27 -7.81 -12.25 14.00
CA HIS A 27 -8.75 -11.91 12.94
C HIS A 27 -8.24 -12.35 11.57
N HIS A 28 -9.15 -12.82 10.71
CA HIS A 28 -8.80 -13.08 9.31
C HIS A 28 -8.54 -11.74 8.58
N PRO A 29 -7.58 -11.67 7.65
CA PRO A 29 -7.28 -10.47 6.86
C PRO A 29 -8.49 -9.89 6.09
N ASP A 30 -9.48 -10.73 5.76
CA ASP A 30 -10.68 -10.31 5.03
C ASP A 30 -11.76 -9.67 5.93
N THR A 31 -11.57 -9.70 7.25
CA THR A 31 -12.55 -9.12 8.18
C THR A 31 -12.63 -7.61 8.04
N ALA A 32 -13.80 -7.03 8.35
CA ALA A 32 -13.95 -5.57 8.40
C ALA A 32 -13.00 -4.93 9.42
N LEU A 33 -12.68 -5.65 10.51
CA LEU A 33 -11.72 -5.22 11.52
C LEU A 33 -10.30 -5.09 10.94
N ALA A 34 -9.84 -6.09 10.17
CA ALA A 34 -8.54 -6.05 9.52
C ALA A 34 -8.40 -4.84 8.59
N ARG A 35 -9.44 -4.57 7.78
CA ARG A 35 -9.49 -3.41 6.88
C ARG A 35 -9.48 -2.07 7.61
N ALA A 36 -10.07 -2.02 8.80
CA ALA A 36 -10.09 -0.80 9.62
C ALA A 36 -8.76 -0.54 10.33
N ILE A 37 -8.06 -1.60 10.78
CA ILE A 37 -6.78 -1.48 11.49
C ILE A 37 -5.62 -1.23 10.52
N ASP A 38 -5.57 -1.97 9.43
CA ASP A 38 -4.48 -1.93 8.46
C ASP A 38 -5.04 -2.15 7.04
N PRO A 39 -5.54 -1.08 6.40
CA PRO A 39 -6.17 -1.17 5.10
C PRO A 39 -5.19 -1.62 4.01
N GLU A 40 -3.91 -1.27 4.12
CA GLU A 40 -2.88 -1.65 3.15
C GLU A 40 -2.60 -3.15 3.20
N ARG A 41 -2.41 -3.71 4.40
CA ARG A 41 -2.17 -5.15 4.57
C ARG A 41 -3.40 -6.00 4.26
N ALA A 42 -4.60 -5.48 4.52
CA ALA A 42 -5.83 -6.19 4.19
C ALA A 42 -6.01 -6.32 2.67
N ALA A 43 -5.66 -5.28 1.90
CA ALA A 43 -5.68 -5.31 0.44
C ALA A 43 -4.50 -6.13 -0.14
N TRP A 44 -3.34 -6.05 0.49
CA TRP A 44 -2.10 -6.63 -0.04
C TRP A 44 -1.62 -7.84 0.77
N GLN A 45 -2.33 -8.94 0.59
CA GLN A 45 -2.00 -10.21 1.23
C GLN A 45 -0.85 -10.92 0.50
N VAL A 46 -0.23 -11.90 1.18
CA VAL A 46 0.91 -12.68 0.64
C VAL A 46 0.58 -13.31 -0.72
N ASN A 47 -0.65 -13.79 -0.90
CA ASN A 47 -1.07 -14.36 -2.18
C ASN A 47 -1.06 -13.32 -3.31
N VAL A 48 -1.52 -12.10 -3.02
CA VAL A 48 -1.52 -10.98 -3.99
C VAL A 48 -0.08 -10.59 -4.32
N GLU A 49 0.80 -10.54 -3.32
CA GLU A 49 2.23 -10.25 -3.49
C GLU A 49 2.91 -11.28 -4.42
N LEU A 50 2.64 -12.57 -4.22
CA LEU A 50 3.16 -13.65 -5.05
C LEU A 50 2.61 -13.61 -6.48
N LEU A 51 1.33 -13.33 -6.65
CA LEU A 51 0.71 -13.19 -7.97
C LEU A 51 1.28 -12.00 -8.73
N ALA A 52 1.46 -10.85 -8.06
CA ALA A 52 2.10 -9.69 -8.65
C ALA A 52 3.55 -10.01 -9.07
N GLN A 53 4.30 -10.76 -8.25
CA GLN A 53 5.68 -11.17 -8.58
C GLN A 53 5.72 -12.09 -9.80
N LEU A 54 4.77 -13.01 -9.90
CA LEU A 54 4.63 -13.88 -11.06
C LEU A 54 4.34 -13.06 -12.32
N GLN A 55 3.38 -12.14 -12.25
CA GLN A 55 3.00 -11.28 -13.38
C GLN A 55 4.17 -10.40 -13.86
N ASP A 56 4.91 -9.78 -12.94
CA ASP A 56 6.10 -8.97 -13.27
C ASP A 56 7.15 -9.81 -14.02
N THR A 57 7.37 -11.05 -13.55
CA THR A 57 8.35 -11.98 -14.13
C THR A 57 7.93 -12.43 -15.53
N LEU A 58 6.65 -12.79 -15.70
CA LEU A 58 6.09 -13.20 -16.99
C LEU A 58 6.12 -12.06 -18.00
N SER A 59 5.77 -10.84 -17.59
CA SER A 59 5.80 -9.66 -18.45
C SER A 59 7.22 -9.38 -18.95
N MET A 60 8.22 -9.48 -18.06
CA MET A 60 9.63 -9.35 -18.41
C MET A 60 10.10 -10.46 -19.35
N LEU A 61 9.67 -11.70 -19.13
CA LEU A 61 10.02 -12.84 -19.99
C LEU A 61 9.43 -12.68 -21.38
N ALA A 62 8.16 -12.28 -21.50
CA ALA A 62 7.51 -12.01 -22.77
C ALA A 62 8.22 -10.89 -23.55
N TRP A 63 8.63 -9.82 -22.87
CA TRP A 63 9.41 -8.73 -23.50
C TRP A 63 10.77 -9.21 -24.01
N ASN A 64 11.48 -10.05 -23.23
CA ASN A 64 12.75 -10.63 -23.66
C ASN A 64 12.59 -11.55 -24.87
N LEU A 65 11.58 -12.44 -24.87
CA LEU A 65 11.29 -13.32 -26.00
C LEU A 65 10.83 -12.55 -27.24
N GLY A 66 10.11 -11.44 -27.05
CA GLY A 66 9.71 -10.52 -28.11
C GLY A 66 10.84 -9.68 -28.70
N GLY A 67 12.10 -10.00 -28.40
CA GLY A 67 13.27 -9.31 -28.96
C GLY A 67 13.54 -7.94 -28.32
N GLN A 68 13.03 -7.70 -27.10
CA GLN A 68 13.22 -6.44 -26.37
C GLN A 68 12.68 -5.20 -27.10
N HIS A 69 11.72 -5.41 -28.01
CA HIS A 69 11.07 -4.32 -28.72
C HIS A 69 10.06 -3.59 -27.82
N GLY A 70 10.10 -2.26 -27.83
CA GLY A 70 9.19 -1.40 -27.08
C GLY A 70 9.61 -1.12 -25.64
N ALA A 71 8.72 -0.47 -24.88
CA ALA A 71 9.00 -0.06 -23.51
C ALA A 71 9.13 -1.27 -22.57
N LYS A 72 10.19 -1.28 -21.77
CA LYS A 72 10.42 -2.30 -20.75
C LYS A 72 9.24 -2.33 -19.75
N PRO A 73 8.68 -3.51 -19.44
CA PRO A 73 7.61 -3.63 -18.46
C PRO A 73 8.01 -3.04 -17.11
N LYS A 74 7.17 -2.14 -16.57
CA LYS A 74 7.30 -1.65 -15.20
C LYS A 74 6.68 -2.66 -14.25
N ARG A 75 7.25 -2.77 -13.05
CA ARG A 75 6.69 -3.63 -11.99
C ARG A 75 5.39 -3.05 -11.47
N ILE A 76 4.46 -3.92 -11.08
CA ILE A 76 3.23 -3.52 -10.38
C ILE A 76 3.62 -2.78 -9.08
N PRO A 77 3.08 -1.59 -8.80
CA PRO A 77 3.38 -0.84 -7.58
C PRO A 77 2.86 -1.58 -6.35
N ARG A 78 3.72 -1.74 -5.34
CA ARG A 78 3.44 -2.51 -4.12
C ARG A 78 3.44 -1.60 -2.89
N PRO A 79 2.56 -1.82 -1.90
CA PRO A 79 2.64 -1.14 -0.61
C PRO A 79 4.02 -1.35 0.02
N GLY A 80 4.61 -0.29 0.56
CA GLY A 80 5.96 -0.32 1.15
C GLY A 80 7.12 -0.25 0.14
N THR A 81 6.89 -0.42 -1.16
CA THR A 81 7.87 0.01 -2.16
C THR A 81 7.74 1.52 -2.34
N LYS A 82 8.85 2.25 -2.28
CA LYS A 82 8.85 3.67 -2.65
C LYS A 82 8.32 3.73 -4.09
N GLY A 83 7.13 4.30 -4.28
CA GLY A 83 6.62 4.63 -5.60
C GLY A 83 7.61 5.55 -6.34
N GLU A 84 7.34 5.83 -7.62
CA GLU A 84 8.09 6.84 -8.39
C GLU A 84 8.36 8.04 -7.48
N THR A 85 9.62 8.21 -7.08
CA THR A 85 10.03 9.30 -6.20
C THR A 85 9.59 10.56 -6.93
N THR A 86 8.52 11.18 -6.46
CA THR A 86 8.15 12.50 -6.96
C THR A 86 9.26 13.40 -6.45
N THR A 87 10.25 13.66 -7.32
CA THR A 87 11.33 14.58 -7.01
C THR A 87 10.74 15.97 -6.99
N TYR A 88 10.30 16.40 -5.81
CA TYR A 88 9.94 17.79 -5.57
C TYR A 88 11.23 18.62 -5.62
N GLY A 89 11.25 19.66 -6.46
CA GLY A 89 12.42 20.52 -6.66
C GLY A 89 13.23 20.26 -7.94
N GLY A 90 12.74 19.42 -8.86
CA GLY A 90 13.29 19.32 -10.23
C GLY A 90 12.80 20.42 -11.19
N GLY A 91 12.22 21.50 -10.66
CA GLY A 91 11.83 22.69 -11.43
C GLY A 91 13.00 23.66 -11.55
N GLU A 92 12.86 24.63 -12.45
CA GLU A 92 13.84 25.69 -12.70
C GLU A 92 14.39 26.28 -11.38
N SER A 93 15.71 26.20 -11.19
CA SER A 93 16.36 26.78 -10.02
C SER A 93 16.10 28.27 -10.00
N TRP A 94 15.56 28.77 -8.90
CA TRP A 94 15.31 30.20 -8.73
C TRP A 94 16.67 30.90 -8.63
N THR A 95 16.93 31.83 -9.55
CA THR A 95 18.06 32.75 -9.41
C THR A 95 17.70 33.84 -8.39
N PRO A 96 18.68 34.47 -7.72
CA PRO A 96 18.42 35.60 -6.81
C PRO A 96 17.57 36.70 -7.47
N GLU A 97 17.83 36.99 -8.74
CA GLU A 97 17.06 37.98 -9.52
C GLU A 97 15.58 37.59 -9.73
N SER A 98 15.30 36.30 -9.96
CA SER A 98 13.92 35.81 -10.07
C SER A 98 13.17 35.86 -8.73
N PHE A 99 13.90 35.73 -7.62
CA PHE A 99 13.36 35.82 -6.29
C PHE A 99 13.05 37.27 -5.90
N ASP A 100 13.95 38.21 -6.22
CA ASP A 100 13.74 39.63 -5.99
C ASP A 100 12.52 40.14 -6.77
N ARG A 101 12.38 39.77 -8.05
CA ARG A 101 11.20 40.11 -8.85
C ARG A 101 9.89 39.57 -8.26
N TRP A 102 9.91 38.35 -7.72
CA TRP A 102 8.74 37.76 -7.07
C TRP A 102 8.39 38.46 -5.74
N LEU A 103 9.40 38.90 -4.98
CA LEU A 103 9.23 39.67 -3.75
C LEU A 103 8.61 41.05 -4.04
N ASP A 104 9.04 41.72 -5.09
CA ASP A 104 8.48 43.00 -5.52
C ASP A 104 7.00 42.83 -5.94
N GLU A 105 6.67 41.81 -6.75
CA GLU A 105 5.28 41.50 -7.13
C GLU A 105 4.36 41.17 -5.94
N MET A 106 4.91 40.58 -4.88
CA MET A 106 4.16 40.25 -3.65
C MET A 106 3.96 41.45 -2.71
N THR A 107 4.77 42.50 -2.83
CA THR A 107 4.74 43.66 -1.92
C THR A 107 4.06 44.89 -2.51
N GLU A 108 3.81 44.91 -3.82
CA GLU A 108 3.00 45.94 -4.51
C GLU A 108 1.47 45.69 -4.45
N ASN A 109 1.01 44.64 -3.77
CA ASN A 109 -0.40 44.33 -3.47
C ASN A 109 -0.71 44.49 -1.98
#